data_AF-A0A7X1H2Z7-F1
#
_entry.id   AF-A0A7X1H2Z7-F1
#
_cell.length_a   1.000
_cell.length_b   1.000
_cell.length_c   1.000
_cell.angle_alpha   90.00
_cell.angle_beta   90.00
_cell.angle_gamma   90.00
#
_symmetry.space_group_name_H-M   'P 1'
#
loop_
_entity.id
_entity.type
_entity.pdbx_description
1 polymer ?
#
loop_
_entity_poly.entity_id
_entity_poly.type
_entity_poly.pdbx_seq_one_letter_code
_entity_poly.pdbx_strand_id
1 'polypeptide(L)'
;MATRKKLLGRDEIKDRVEKAGQDMREKEDILDDDAADIETVRKTLEQLEGGTSEGFEKIEGAIEDAENVTTEAFEKEDTELEQIQNESQEFGNEVNESKETSESDLSKISDASAEFKTNNPDKEFLRAKEEAIRDIDLLKEQEERERHAREDSDTIQEQLRSRVHKNTGG
;
A
#
# COMPACT_ATOMS: atom_id res chain seq x y z
N MET A 1 -21.01 -26.54 -14.03
CA MET A 1 -19.61 -26.31 -14.44
C MET A 1 -19.06 -25.25 -13.50
N ALA A 2 -18.01 -25.55 -12.73
CA ALA A 2 -17.42 -24.56 -11.85
C ALA A 2 -16.74 -23.48 -12.70
N THR A 3 -17.16 -22.23 -12.55
CA THR A 3 -16.48 -21.08 -13.15
C THR A 3 -15.08 -21.03 -12.56
N ARG A 4 -14.03 -21.26 -13.35
CA ARG A 4 -12.66 -21.04 -12.86
C ARG A 4 -12.52 -19.57 -12.50
N LYS A 5 -12.11 -19.27 -11.26
CA LYS A 5 -11.69 -17.91 -10.87
C LYS A 5 -10.63 -17.47 -11.89
N LYS A 6 -10.68 -16.22 -12.34
CA LYS A 6 -9.68 -15.69 -13.27
C LYS A 6 -8.32 -15.76 -12.57
N LEU A 7 -7.38 -16.52 -13.13
CA LEU A 7 -6.02 -16.63 -12.61
C LEU A 7 -5.18 -15.49 -13.17
N LEU A 8 -4.39 -14.86 -12.30
CA LEU A 8 -3.44 -13.83 -12.68
C LEU A 8 -2.11 -14.48 -13.10
N GLY A 9 -1.42 -13.84 -14.04
CA GLY A 9 -0.07 -14.27 -14.43
C GLY A 9 0.98 -13.87 -13.37
N ARG A 10 2.10 -14.60 -13.30
CA ARG A 10 3.23 -14.28 -12.42
C ARG A 10 3.68 -12.81 -12.54
N ASP A 11 3.77 -12.32 -13.78
CA ASP A 11 4.20 -10.94 -14.04
C ASP A 11 3.11 -9.94 -13.64
N GLU A 12 1.83 -10.24 -13.88
CA GLU A 12 0.72 -9.38 -13.44
C GLU A 12 0.68 -9.23 -11.91
N ILE A 13 1.03 -10.29 -11.17
CA ILE A 13 1.09 -10.22 -9.70
C ILE A 13 2.24 -9.31 -9.26
N LYS A 14 3.43 -9.49 -9.83
CA LYS A 14 4.60 -8.65 -9.52
C LYS A 14 4.35 -7.19 -9.84
N ASP A 15 3.83 -6.91 -11.03
CA ASP A 15 3.55 -5.56 -11.50
C ASP A 15 2.54 -4.86 -10.57
N ARG A 16 1.52 -5.58 -10.09
CA ARG A 16 0.54 -5.01 -9.16
C ARG A 16 1.12 -4.70 -7.79
N VAL A 17 1.90 -5.61 -7.20
CA VAL A 17 2.58 -5.35 -5.90
C VAL A 17 3.56 -4.19 -6.02
N GLU A 18 4.37 -4.18 -7.09
CA GLU A 18 5.33 -3.11 -7.32
C GLU A 18 4.64 -1.76 -7.52
N LYS A 19 3.57 -1.74 -8.32
CA LYS A 19 2.79 -0.52 -8.56
C LYS A 19 2.12 -0.02 -7.28
N ALA A 20 1.45 -0.87 -6.51
CA ALA A 20 0.84 -0.46 -5.25
C ALA A 20 1.86 0.18 -4.30
N GLY A 21 3.05 -0.43 -4.17
CA GLY A 21 4.12 0.15 -3.36
C GLY A 21 4.72 1.44 -3.93
N GLN A 22 4.69 1.66 -5.24
CA GLN A 22 5.07 2.94 -5.85
C GLN A 22 4.01 4.01 -5.58
N ASP A 23 2.73 3.68 -5.80
CA ASP A 23 1.59 4.58 -5.58
C ASP A 23 1.54 5.03 -4.10
N MET A 24 1.82 4.14 -3.13
CA MET A 24 1.95 4.49 -1.70
C MET A 24 3.07 5.52 -1.44
N ARG A 25 4.28 5.26 -1.95
CA ARG A 25 5.43 6.18 -1.77
C ARG A 25 5.19 7.55 -2.39
N GLU A 26 4.59 7.59 -3.57
CA GLU A 26 4.25 8.87 -4.22
C GLU A 26 3.27 9.68 -3.37
N LYS A 27 2.29 9.04 -2.71
CA LYS A 27 1.38 9.71 -1.78
C LYS A 27 2.05 10.13 -0.47
N GLU A 28 2.95 9.31 0.06
CA GLU A 28 3.75 9.65 1.25
C GLU A 28 4.60 10.90 1.03
N ASP A 29 5.25 11.02 -0.14
CA ASP A 29 6.05 12.19 -0.50
C ASP A 29 5.17 13.47 -0.55
N ILE A 30 3.98 13.38 -1.15
CA ILE A 30 3.02 14.50 -1.20
C ILE A 30 2.57 14.90 0.21
N LEU A 31 2.25 13.92 1.07
CA LEU A 31 1.85 14.19 2.45
C LEU A 31 2.98 14.82 3.28
N ASP A 32 4.23 14.45 3.04
CA ASP A 32 5.38 15.07 3.72
C ASP A 32 5.58 16.54 3.30
N ASP A 33 5.43 16.82 2.01
CA ASP A 33 5.46 18.19 1.46
C ASP A 33 4.33 19.05 2.06
N ASP A 34 3.09 18.55 2.05
CA ASP A 34 1.93 19.26 2.63
C ASP A 34 2.12 19.50 4.15
N ALA A 35 2.64 18.51 4.89
CA ALA A 35 2.94 18.67 6.31
C ALA A 35 4.03 19.72 6.56
N ALA A 36 5.05 19.80 5.71
CA ALA A 36 6.10 20.82 5.79
C ALA A 36 5.58 22.23 5.47
N ASP A 37 4.65 22.34 4.51
CA ASP A 37 3.99 23.59 4.17
C ASP A 37 3.14 24.11 5.34
N ILE A 38 2.34 23.23 5.98
CA ILE A 38 1.56 23.58 7.19
C ILE A 38 2.46 24.10 8.31
N GLU A 39 3.60 23.45 8.58
CA GLU A 39 4.57 23.93 9.57
C GLU A 39 5.16 25.29 9.21
N THR A 40 5.43 25.52 7.92
CA THR A 40 5.95 26.80 7.43
C THR A 40 4.92 27.92 7.59
N VAL A 41 3.65 27.65 7.31
CA VAL A 41 2.54 28.59 7.50
C VAL A 41 2.40 28.95 8.98
N ARG A 42 2.33 27.96 9.87
CA ARG A 42 2.26 28.18 11.33
C ARG A 42 3.43 29.00 11.87
N LYS A 43 4.66 28.64 11.47
CA LYS A 43 5.86 29.39 11.85
C LYS A 43 5.83 30.82 11.33
N THR A 44 5.28 31.04 10.14
CA THR A 44 5.13 32.39 9.59
C THR A 44 4.16 33.20 10.43
N LEU A 45 3.02 32.63 10.81
CA LEU A 45 2.02 33.25 11.68
C LEU A 45 2.64 33.67 13.03
N GLU A 46 3.41 32.77 13.66
CA GLU A 46 4.12 33.04 14.93
C GLU A 46 5.14 34.18 14.83
N GLN A 47 5.68 34.44 13.64
CA GLN A 47 6.73 35.45 13.39
C GLN A 47 6.17 36.81 12.94
N LEU A 48 4.86 36.95 12.77
CA LEU A 48 4.28 38.23 12.36
C LEU A 48 4.37 39.25 13.50
N GLU A 49 5.17 40.30 13.31
CA GLU A 49 5.38 41.36 14.32
C GLU A 49 4.58 42.65 14.05
N GLY A 50 3.78 42.71 12.99
CA GLY A 50 2.74 43.75 12.86
C GLY A 50 2.94 44.83 11.79
N GLY A 51 1.93 45.70 11.75
CA GLY A 51 1.72 46.85 10.87
C GLY A 51 0.62 47.73 11.47
N THR A 52 -0.33 48.21 10.67
CA THR A 52 -1.60 48.72 11.25
C THR A 52 -2.46 47.55 11.74
N SER A 53 -3.30 47.74 12.76
CA SER A 53 -4.19 46.67 13.27
C SER A 53 -5.04 46.04 12.17
N GLU A 54 -5.69 46.84 11.33
CA GLU A 54 -6.47 46.36 10.18
C GLU A 54 -5.63 45.62 9.12
N GLY A 55 -4.34 45.98 8.99
CA GLY A 55 -3.43 45.33 8.05
C GLY A 55 -2.94 43.99 8.59
N PHE A 56 -2.65 43.94 9.88
CA PHE A 56 -2.25 42.72 10.57
C PHE A 56 -3.36 41.67 10.56
N GLU A 57 -4.58 42.03 10.97
CA GLU A 57 -5.74 41.11 10.96
C GLU A 57 -5.99 40.50 9.58
N LYS A 58 -5.80 41.29 8.50
CA LYS A 58 -5.95 40.79 7.12
C LYS A 58 -4.84 39.84 6.70
N ILE A 59 -3.61 40.08 7.15
CA ILE A 59 -2.47 39.20 6.85
C ILE A 59 -2.59 37.90 7.62
N GLU A 60 -2.91 37.99 8.92
CA GLU A 60 -3.17 36.86 9.80
C GLU A 60 -4.26 35.96 9.21
N GLY A 61 -5.44 36.51 8.91
CA GLY A 61 -6.54 35.74 8.32
C GLY A 61 -6.19 35.11 6.96
N ALA A 62 -5.42 35.79 6.10
CA ALA A 62 -4.99 35.21 4.83
C ALA A 62 -4.00 34.05 5.00
N ILE A 63 -3.18 34.06 6.05
CA ILE A 63 -2.24 32.99 6.38
C ILE A 63 -2.97 31.82 7.04
N GLU A 64 -3.94 32.08 7.91
CA GLU A 64 -4.84 31.05 8.46
C GLU A 64 -5.66 30.36 7.35
N ASP A 65 -6.19 31.14 6.39
CA ASP A 65 -6.88 30.59 5.21
C ASP A 65 -5.93 29.69 4.39
N ALA A 66 -4.65 30.05 4.27
CA ALA A 66 -3.66 29.22 3.61
C ALA A 66 -3.40 27.91 4.39
N GLU A 67 -3.30 27.97 5.72
CA GLU A 67 -3.19 26.75 6.56
C GLU A 67 -4.38 25.82 6.36
N ASN A 68 -5.60 26.37 6.36
CA ASN A 68 -6.83 25.61 6.17
C ASN A 68 -6.84 24.90 4.81
N VAL A 69 -6.50 25.60 3.73
CA VAL A 69 -6.46 25.01 2.38
C VAL A 69 -5.40 23.91 2.29
N THR A 70 -4.20 24.10 2.86
CA THR A 70 -3.17 23.05 2.86
C THR A 70 -3.56 21.87 3.75
N THR A 71 -4.24 22.10 4.87
CA THR A 71 -4.76 21.04 5.73
C THR A 71 -5.84 20.22 5.02
N GLU A 72 -6.77 20.86 4.31
CA GLU A 72 -7.76 20.17 3.49
C GLU A 72 -7.12 19.33 2.36
N ALA A 73 -6.04 19.84 1.75
CA ALA A 73 -5.27 19.08 0.76
C ALA A 73 -4.62 17.84 1.40
N PHE A 74 -3.94 18.00 2.54
CA PHE A 74 -3.35 16.90 3.30
C PHE A 74 -4.40 15.83 3.63
N GLU A 75 -5.56 16.19 4.18
CA GLU A 75 -6.63 15.24 4.55
C GLU A 75 -7.17 14.46 3.34
N LYS A 76 -7.24 15.11 2.18
CA LYS A 76 -7.67 14.46 0.93
C LYS A 76 -6.64 13.44 0.46
N GLU A 77 -5.36 13.82 0.42
CA GLU A 77 -4.28 12.92 -0.01
C GLU A 77 -4.10 11.75 0.98
N ASP A 78 -4.33 12.01 2.27
CA ASP A 78 -4.31 11.01 3.34
C ASP A 78 -5.43 9.96 3.16
N THR A 79 -6.63 10.41 2.78
CA THR A 79 -7.74 9.53 2.41
C THR A 79 -7.43 8.71 1.16
N GLU A 80 -6.76 9.29 0.16
CA GLU A 80 -6.37 8.58 -1.06
C GLU A 80 -5.30 7.51 -0.78
N LEU A 81 -4.36 7.77 0.15
CA LEU A 81 -3.39 6.77 0.61
C LEU A 81 -4.08 5.59 1.30
N GLU A 82 -5.06 5.85 2.17
CA GLU A 82 -5.85 4.78 2.80
C GLU A 82 -6.56 3.90 1.76
N GLN A 83 -7.07 4.49 0.67
CA GLN A 83 -7.70 3.72 -0.40
C GLN A 83 -6.70 2.79 -1.09
N ILE A 84 -5.49 3.29 -1.40
CA ILE A 84 -4.42 2.48 -2.00
C ILE A 84 -4.01 1.33 -1.09
N GLN A 85 -3.86 1.58 0.22
CA GLN A 85 -3.55 0.55 1.22
C GLN A 85 -4.64 -0.52 1.31
N ASN A 86 -5.92 -0.11 1.29
CA ASN A 86 -7.05 -1.04 1.28
C ASN A 86 -7.09 -1.89 0.01
N GLU A 87 -6.92 -1.28 -1.17
CA GLU A 87 -6.85 -2.00 -2.44
C GLU A 87 -5.67 -2.99 -2.47
N SER A 88 -4.51 -2.58 -1.94
CA SER A 88 -3.34 -3.43 -1.77
C SER A 88 -3.63 -4.62 -0.87
N GLN A 89 -4.34 -4.40 0.25
CA GLN A 89 -4.72 -5.46 1.18
C GLN A 89 -5.70 -6.46 0.56
N GLU A 90 -6.71 -5.97 -0.16
CA GLU A 90 -7.64 -6.84 -0.89
C GLU A 90 -6.89 -7.71 -1.89
N PHE A 91 -5.94 -7.12 -2.63
CA PHE A 91 -5.10 -7.86 -3.55
C PHE A 91 -4.18 -8.87 -2.83
N GLY A 92 -3.57 -8.50 -1.71
CA GLY A 92 -2.77 -9.40 -0.87
C GLY A 92 -3.57 -10.62 -0.40
N ASN A 93 -4.85 -10.44 -0.07
CA ASN A 93 -5.75 -11.55 0.26
C ASN A 93 -5.98 -12.48 -0.95
N GLU A 94 -6.17 -11.93 -2.16
CA GLU A 94 -6.28 -12.73 -3.39
C GLU A 94 -5.01 -13.54 -3.68
N VAL A 95 -3.84 -12.96 -3.42
CA VAL A 95 -2.54 -13.63 -3.53
C VAL A 95 -2.44 -14.78 -2.53
N ASN A 96 -2.84 -14.57 -1.27
CA ASN A 96 -2.84 -15.62 -0.26
C ASN A 96 -3.81 -16.76 -0.61
N GLU A 97 -5.03 -16.46 -1.06
CA GLU A 97 -5.98 -17.50 -1.52
C GLU A 97 -5.41 -18.32 -2.70
N SER A 98 -4.69 -17.67 -3.62
CA SER A 98 -4.04 -18.32 -4.75
C SER A 98 -2.89 -19.23 -4.31
N LYS A 99 -2.16 -18.83 -3.26
CA LYS A 99 -1.09 -19.62 -2.63
C LYS A 99 -1.66 -20.87 -1.98
N GLU A 100 -2.70 -20.74 -1.16
CA GLU A 100 -3.37 -21.87 -0.51
C GLU A 100 -3.95 -22.87 -1.54
N THR A 101 -4.47 -22.35 -2.65
CA THR A 101 -4.93 -23.19 -3.77
C THR A 101 -3.77 -23.95 -4.41
N SER A 102 -2.63 -23.29 -4.64
CA SER A 102 -1.43 -23.92 -5.21
C SER A 102 -0.83 -24.98 -4.28
N GLU A 103 -0.82 -24.74 -2.97
CA GLU A 103 -0.42 -25.73 -1.96
C GLU A 103 -1.34 -26.95 -1.95
N SER A 104 -2.66 -26.73 -2.04
CA SER A 104 -3.65 -27.80 -2.16
C SER A 104 -3.41 -28.65 -3.42
N ASP A 105 -3.16 -28.00 -4.55
CA ASP A 105 -2.91 -28.69 -5.82
C ASP A 105 -1.57 -29.45 -5.80
N LEU A 106 -0.52 -28.89 -5.20
CA LEU A 106 0.74 -29.60 -4.97
C LEU A 106 0.56 -30.87 -4.14
N SER A 107 -0.29 -30.82 -3.10
CA SER A 107 -0.65 -32.01 -2.31
C SER A 107 -1.36 -33.05 -3.17
N LYS A 108 -2.38 -32.66 -3.94
CA LYS A 108 -3.11 -33.59 -4.83
C LYS A 108 -2.21 -34.21 -5.90
N ILE A 109 -1.32 -33.42 -6.50
CA ILE A 109 -0.32 -33.91 -7.46
C ILE A 109 0.63 -34.91 -6.79
N SER A 110 1.00 -34.65 -5.54
CA SER A 110 1.84 -35.55 -4.76
C SER A 110 1.16 -36.86 -4.42
N ASP A 111 -0.09 -36.82 -3.95
CA ASP A 111 -0.88 -38.01 -3.66
C ASP A 111 -1.10 -38.85 -4.92
N ALA A 112 -1.52 -38.22 -6.02
CA ALA A 112 -1.71 -38.90 -7.30
C ALA A 112 -0.42 -39.55 -7.82
N SER A 113 0.73 -38.88 -7.65
CA SER A 113 2.02 -39.45 -8.07
C SER A 113 2.43 -40.69 -7.27
N ALA A 114 2.00 -40.81 -6.01
CA ALA A 114 2.29 -41.96 -5.17
C ALA A 114 1.48 -43.22 -5.56
N GLU A 115 0.34 -43.04 -6.23
CA GLU A 115 -0.52 -44.13 -6.68
C GLU A 115 -0.09 -44.75 -8.02
N PHE A 116 0.92 -44.18 -8.68
CA PHE A 116 1.36 -44.66 -9.98
C PHE A 116 2.00 -46.04 -9.92
N LYS A 117 1.48 -46.94 -10.76
CA LYS A 117 1.98 -48.30 -10.93
C LYS A 117 3.10 -48.41 -11.96
N THR A 118 3.38 -47.33 -12.69
CA THR A 118 4.33 -47.27 -13.81
C THR A 118 5.05 -45.94 -13.79
N ASN A 119 6.30 -45.88 -14.25
CA ASN A 119 7.09 -44.65 -14.21
C ASN A 119 6.83 -43.68 -15.38
N ASN A 120 5.92 -44.01 -16.30
CA ASN A 120 5.65 -43.21 -17.50
C ASN A 120 5.10 -41.79 -17.19
N PRO A 121 4.13 -41.58 -16.28
CA PRO A 121 3.65 -40.25 -15.92
C PRO A 121 4.58 -39.48 -14.95
N ASP A 122 5.52 -40.16 -14.27
CA ASP A 122 6.34 -39.57 -13.20
C ASP A 122 7.05 -38.30 -13.63
N LYS A 123 7.63 -38.28 -14.84
CA LYS A 123 8.38 -37.13 -15.34
C LYS A 123 7.52 -35.89 -15.51
N GLU A 124 6.29 -36.04 -16.01
CA GLU A 124 5.39 -34.89 -16.20
C GLU A 124 4.78 -34.44 -14.87
N PHE A 125 4.54 -35.38 -13.94
CA PHE A 125 4.10 -35.03 -12.58
C PHE A 125 5.20 -34.32 -11.77
N LEU A 126 6.46 -34.72 -11.93
CA LEU A 126 7.60 -34.00 -11.32
C LEU A 126 7.67 -32.56 -11.83
N ARG A 127 7.51 -32.34 -13.14
CA ARG A 127 7.44 -30.99 -13.71
C ARG A 127 6.26 -30.18 -13.14
N ALA A 128 5.09 -30.80 -13.00
CA ALA A 128 3.93 -30.14 -12.42
C ALA A 128 4.18 -29.73 -10.95
N LYS A 129 4.84 -30.59 -10.16
CA LYS A 129 5.25 -30.24 -8.79
C LYS A 129 6.25 -29.09 -8.76
N GLU A 130 7.26 -29.12 -9.63
CA GLU A 130 8.26 -28.05 -9.73
C GLU A 130 7.62 -26.71 -10.07
N GLU A 131 6.66 -26.67 -11.00
CA GLU A 131 5.93 -25.43 -11.31
C GLU A 131 5.02 -24.96 -10.17
N ALA A 132 4.31 -25.88 -9.50
CA ALA A 132 3.50 -25.53 -8.34
C ALA A 132 4.34 -24.97 -7.18
N ILE A 133 5.53 -25.54 -6.92
CA ILE A 133 6.47 -25.02 -5.92
C ILE A 133 6.93 -23.61 -6.29
N ARG A 134 7.30 -23.38 -7.56
CA ARG A 134 7.69 -22.04 -8.04
C ARG A 134 6.57 -21.00 -7.90
N ASP A 135 5.33 -21.41 -8.14
CA ASP A 135 4.17 -20.54 -7.93
C ASP A 135 3.99 -20.19 -6.45
N ILE A 136 4.05 -21.19 -5.57
CA ILE A 136 3.95 -20.96 -4.11
C ILE A 136 5.05 -20.02 -3.62
N ASP A 137 6.30 -20.25 -4.03
CA ASP A 137 7.44 -19.42 -3.63
C ASP A 137 7.25 -17.97 -4.10
N LEU A 138 6.80 -17.76 -5.34
CA LEU A 138 6.51 -16.43 -5.87
C LEU A 138 5.38 -15.75 -5.10
N LEU A 139 4.26 -16.45 -4.88
CA LEU A 139 3.10 -15.89 -4.19
C LEU A 139 3.44 -15.50 -2.75
N LYS A 140 4.22 -16.33 -2.06
CA LYS A 140 4.72 -16.04 -0.71
C LYS A 140 5.62 -14.80 -0.68
N GLU A 141 6.53 -14.67 -1.65
CA GLU A 141 7.39 -13.49 -1.76
C GLU A 141 6.58 -12.22 -2.01
N GLN A 142 5.58 -12.28 -2.89
CA GLN A 142 4.74 -11.12 -3.23
C GLN A 142 3.81 -10.72 -2.08
N GLU A 143 3.25 -11.69 -1.35
CA GLU A 143 2.47 -11.44 -0.12
C GLU A 143 3.32 -10.73 0.94
N GLU A 144 4.56 -11.18 1.16
CA GLU A 144 5.46 -10.56 2.14
C GLU A 144 5.85 -9.13 1.74
N ARG A 145 6.09 -8.89 0.45
CA ARG A 145 6.38 -7.55 -0.08
C ARG A 145 5.21 -6.59 0.05
N GLU A 146 4.00 -7.03 -0.32
CA GLU A 146 2.77 -6.26 -0.17
C GLU A 146 2.56 -5.85 1.29
N ARG A 147 2.64 -6.83 2.20
CA ARG A 147 2.46 -6.58 3.63
C ARG A 147 3.47 -5.58 4.16
N HIS A 148 4.75 -5.74 3.83
CA HIS A 148 5.79 -4.82 4.29
C HIS A 148 5.58 -3.40 3.76
N ALA A 149 5.26 -3.24 2.47
CA ALA A 149 4.99 -1.92 1.90
C ALA A 149 3.83 -1.23 2.63
N ARG A 150 2.76 -1.97 2.95
CA ARG A 150 1.62 -1.43 3.68
C ARG A 150 1.97 -1.07 5.13
N GLU A 151 2.66 -1.94 5.86
CA GLU A 151 3.08 -1.68 7.25
C GLU A 151 4.01 -0.45 7.37
N ASP A 152 4.93 -0.29 6.41
CA ASP A 152 5.80 0.88 6.33
C ASP A 152 4.98 2.14 6.02
N SER A 153 4.04 2.05 5.08
CA SER A 153 3.14 3.14 4.70
C SER A 153 2.25 3.61 5.85
N ASP A 154 1.63 2.68 6.58
CA ASP A 154 0.81 2.96 7.77
C ASP A 154 1.62 3.73 8.82
N THR A 155 2.88 3.31 9.03
CA THR A 155 3.79 3.95 9.99
C THR A 155 4.14 5.38 9.57
N ILE A 156 4.43 5.61 8.29
CA ILE A 156 4.75 6.95 7.76
C ILE A 156 3.52 7.85 7.85
N GLN A 157 2.35 7.36 7.43
CA GLN A 157 1.11 8.10 7.49
C GLN A 157 0.75 8.53 8.92
N GLU A 158 0.88 7.63 9.91
CA GLU A 158 0.63 7.97 11.32
C GLU A 158 1.59 9.05 11.85
N GLN A 159 2.85 9.02 11.42
CA GLN A 159 3.84 10.05 11.76
C GLN A 159 3.47 11.42 11.16
N LEU A 160 3.05 11.44 9.89
CA LEU A 160 2.64 12.67 9.20
C LEU A 160 1.36 13.26 9.78
N ARG A 161 0.34 12.43 10.05
CA ARG A 161 -0.87 12.83 10.79
C ARG A 161 -0.52 13.44 12.14
N SER A 162 0.38 12.79 12.87
CA SER A 162 0.85 13.32 14.16
C SER A 162 1.54 14.67 14.00
N ARG A 163 2.37 14.85 12.95
CA ARG A 163 3.07 16.11 12.66
C ARG A 163 2.09 17.26 12.39
N VAL A 164 1.04 17.01 11.59
CA VAL A 164 0.00 18.00 11.28
C VAL A 164 -0.89 18.33 12.47
N HIS A 165 -1.31 17.34 13.28
CA HIS A 165 -2.26 17.56 14.37
C HIS A 165 -1.64 17.89 15.73
N LYS A 166 -0.33 17.73 15.91
CA LYS A 166 0.33 18.04 17.20
C LYS A 166 0.32 19.53 17.56
N ASN A 167 0.13 20.41 16.58
CA ASN A 167 0.07 21.86 16.80
C ASN A 167 -1.36 22.45 16.87
N THR A 168 -2.42 21.64 16.75
CA THR A 168 -3.81 22.12 16.91
C THR A 168 -4.35 22.03 18.35
N GLY A 169 -3.52 21.54 19.29
CA GLY A 169 -3.87 21.35 20.70
C GLY A 169 -3.18 22.34 21.66
N GLY A 170 -3.31 23.64 21.42
CA GLY A 170 -2.83 24.73 22.29
C GLY A 170 -3.94 25.69 22.67
#